data_AF-A0A3N7FKF0-F1
#
_entry.id   AF-A0A3N7FKF0-F1
#
_cell.length_a   1.000
_cell.length_b   1.000
_cell.length_c   1.000
_cell.angle_alpha   90.00
_cell.angle_beta   90.00
_cell.angle_gamma   90.00
#
_symmetry.space_group_name_H-M   'P 1'
#
loop_
_entity.id
_entity.type
_entity.pdbx_description
1 polymer ?
#
loop_
_entity_poly.entity_id
_entity_poly.type
_entity_poly.pdbx_seq_one_letter_code
_entity_poly.pdbx_strand_id
1 'polypeptide(L)'
;MENYNISTSEIIEVLGTIAFAISGTFTAMQRKLDPFGVLIIAFVTAIGGGTVRDLLIGDTPVAWMRDMQTCLIILFTALATMFFKTHVQKMKITLFLFDSLGLGLFTMVGLLKGIAFGLNPGICIALGTITGCFGGIIRDTLLNTIPLVFRREIYATACIFGGLLYFLLVQLNVESVVAKLSVVAFIFILRIVAVRFKLSLPKFEY
;
A
#
# COMPACT_ATOMS: atom_id res chain seq x y z
N MET A 1 -20.06 23.28 16.57
CA MET A 1 -19.62 21.87 16.53
C MET A 1 -19.31 21.56 15.08
N GLU A 2 -18.04 21.66 14.68
CA GLU A 2 -17.63 21.36 13.31
C GLU A 2 -17.87 19.87 13.05
N ASN A 3 -18.76 19.57 12.11
CA ASN A 3 -18.93 18.23 11.60
C ASN A 3 -17.65 17.87 10.85
N TYR A 4 -16.74 17.14 11.50
CA TYR A 4 -15.64 16.44 10.86
C TYR A 4 -16.22 15.37 9.93
N ASN A 5 -16.64 15.77 8.73
CA ASN A 5 -16.94 14.85 7.64
C ASN A 5 -15.61 14.29 7.13
N ILE A 6 -15.13 13.22 7.75
CA ILE A 6 -13.93 12.49 7.31
C ILE A 6 -14.15 12.08 5.86
N SER A 7 -13.27 12.53 4.96
CA SER A 7 -13.40 12.19 3.54
C SER A 7 -13.06 10.71 3.33
N THR A 8 -13.74 10.03 2.40
CA THR A 8 -13.45 8.60 2.10
C THR A 8 -11.97 8.38 1.75
N SER A 9 -11.31 9.37 1.16
CA SER A 9 -9.90 9.32 0.81
C SER A 9 -8.99 9.29 2.04
N GLU A 10 -9.29 10.07 3.09
CA GLU A 10 -8.57 10.04 4.37
C GLU A 10 -8.70 8.67 5.04
N ILE A 11 -9.90 8.07 5.03
CA ILE A 11 -10.13 6.73 5.58
C ILE A 11 -9.26 5.71 4.85
N ILE A 12 -9.20 5.77 3.52
CA ILE A 12 -8.36 4.88 2.70
C ILE A 12 -6.87 5.07 3.04
N GLU A 13 -6.42 6.30 3.24
CA GLU A 13 -5.02 6.60 3.58
C GLU A 13 -4.64 6.11 4.98
N VAL A 14 -5.51 6.30 5.98
CA VAL A 14 -5.32 5.78 7.34
C VAL A 14 -5.30 4.25 7.33
N LEU A 15 -6.26 3.60 6.66
CA LEU A 15 -6.30 2.14 6.55
C LEU A 15 -5.08 1.59 5.80
N GLY A 16 -4.62 2.28 4.75
CA GLY A 16 -3.42 1.91 3.99
C GLY A 16 -2.18 1.97 4.87
N THR A 17 -2.04 3.06 5.63
CA THR A 17 -0.95 3.28 6.60
C THR A 17 -0.93 2.17 7.65
N ILE A 18 -2.08 1.83 8.24
CA ILE A 18 -2.21 0.73 9.21
C ILE A 18 -1.82 -0.60 8.56
N ALA A 19 -2.35 -0.92 7.38
CA ALA A 19 -2.08 -2.18 6.70
C ALA A 19 -0.58 -2.36 6.39
N PHE A 20 0.09 -1.31 5.88
CA PHE A 20 1.53 -1.38 5.62
C PHE A 20 2.40 -1.32 6.87
N ALA A 21 1.99 -0.60 7.93
CA ALA A 21 2.68 -0.67 9.22
C ALA A 21 2.63 -2.09 9.80
N ILE A 22 1.47 -2.75 9.76
CA ILE A 22 1.33 -4.16 10.18
C ILE A 22 2.21 -5.07 9.33
N SER A 23 2.16 -4.92 8.00
CA SER A 23 2.95 -5.72 7.05
C SER A 23 4.46 -5.56 7.28
N GLY A 24 4.95 -4.32 7.41
CA GLY A 24 6.34 -4.01 7.71
C GLY A 24 6.78 -4.59 9.05
N THR A 25 5.98 -4.40 10.09
CA THR A 25 6.22 -4.91 11.44
C THR A 25 6.38 -6.43 11.43
N PHE A 26 5.43 -7.17 10.84
CA PHE A 26 5.52 -8.63 10.74
C PHE A 26 6.75 -9.09 9.94
N THR A 27 7.08 -8.41 8.84
CA THR A 27 8.24 -8.77 8.01
C THR A 27 9.55 -8.59 8.78
N ALA A 28 9.70 -7.48 9.50
CA ALA A 28 10.86 -7.21 10.35
C ALA A 28 10.99 -8.21 11.51
N MET A 29 9.87 -8.57 12.14
CA MET A 29 9.85 -9.56 13.22
C MET A 29 10.21 -10.97 12.73
N GLN A 30 9.83 -11.35 11.51
CA GLN A 30 10.27 -12.60 10.88
C GLN A 30 11.78 -12.61 10.61
N ARG A 31 12.36 -11.43 10.38
CA ARG A 31 13.81 -11.22 10.24
C ARG A 31 14.55 -11.09 11.58
N LYS A 32 13.83 -11.26 12.71
CA LYS A 32 14.39 -11.21 14.08
C LYS A 32 15.12 -9.90 14.40
N LEU A 33 14.67 -8.78 13.82
CA LEU A 33 15.15 -7.46 14.23
C LEU A 33 14.72 -7.15 15.67
N ASP A 34 15.47 -6.26 16.32
CA ASP A 34 15.12 -5.70 17.61
C ASP A 34 13.90 -4.74 17.49
N PRO A 35 13.26 -4.34 18.59
CA PRO A 35 12.06 -3.49 18.53
C PRO A 35 12.28 -2.17 17.79
N PHE A 36 13.47 -1.59 17.89
CA PHE A 36 13.82 -0.37 17.18
C PHE A 36 13.92 -0.59 15.67
N GLY A 37 14.62 -1.63 15.22
CA GLY A 37 14.65 -2.02 13.81
C GLY A 37 13.28 -2.37 13.26
N VAL A 38 12.42 -3.02 14.05
CA VAL A 38 11.02 -3.30 13.67
C VAL A 38 10.25 -2.00 13.45
N LEU A 39 10.41 -1.01 14.32
CA LEU A 39 9.77 0.29 14.18
C LEU A 39 10.21 1.00 12.90
N ILE A 40 11.53 1.06 12.63
CA ILE A 40 12.06 1.69 11.41
C ILE A 40 11.43 1.03 10.17
N ILE A 41 11.40 -0.30 10.12
CA ILE A 41 10.83 -1.02 8.98
C ILE A 41 9.32 -0.76 8.85
N ALA A 42 8.58 -0.67 9.95
CA ALA A 42 7.16 -0.31 9.90
C ALA A 42 6.93 1.09 9.30
N PHE A 43 7.73 2.08 9.73
CA PHE A 43 7.68 3.45 9.21
C PHE A 43 7.96 3.50 7.72
N VAL A 44 9.11 2.99 7.26
CA VAL A 44 9.49 3.04 5.84
C VAL A 44 8.52 2.26 4.96
N THR A 45 7.92 1.17 5.46
CA THR A 45 6.90 0.42 4.70
C THR A 45 5.63 1.26 4.53
N ALA A 46 5.16 1.92 5.60
CA ALA A 46 3.92 2.68 5.60
C ALA A 46 4.00 3.99 4.80
N ILE A 47 5.09 4.75 4.93
CA ILE A 47 5.22 6.08 4.30
C ILE A 47 6.07 6.08 3.04
N GLY A 48 6.85 5.03 2.77
CA GLY A 48 7.84 5.03 1.69
C GLY A 48 7.22 5.23 0.30
N GLY A 49 6.11 4.55 0.01
CA GLY A 49 5.41 4.71 -1.26
C GLY A 49 4.84 6.11 -1.46
N GLY A 50 4.19 6.67 -0.43
CA GLY A 50 3.67 8.04 -0.44
C GLY A 50 4.79 9.09 -0.54
N THR A 51 5.92 8.86 0.12
CA THR A 51 7.10 9.74 0.05
C THR A 51 7.66 9.79 -1.36
N VAL A 52 7.86 8.64 -2.01
CA VAL A 52 8.34 8.58 -3.40
C VAL A 52 7.34 9.27 -4.33
N ARG A 53 6.04 9.00 -4.18
CA ARG A 53 4.97 9.67 -4.94
C ARG A 53 5.06 11.18 -4.81
N ASP A 54 5.08 11.70 -3.59
CA ASP A 54 5.04 13.13 -3.31
C ASP A 54 6.27 13.84 -3.88
N LEU A 55 7.45 13.23 -3.78
CA LEU A 55 8.67 13.76 -4.40
C LEU A 55 8.58 13.81 -5.93
N LEU A 56 8.01 12.78 -6.58
CA LEU A 56 7.87 12.72 -8.04
C LEU A 56 6.96 13.81 -8.60
N ILE A 57 5.90 14.18 -7.87
CA ILE A 57 4.93 15.20 -8.30
C ILE A 57 5.24 16.59 -7.72
N GLY A 58 6.30 16.74 -6.92
CA GLY A 58 6.67 18.01 -6.28
C GLY A 58 5.77 18.43 -5.12
N ASP A 59 5.06 17.50 -4.48
CA ASP A 59 4.17 17.78 -3.34
C ASP A 59 4.95 17.84 -2.02
N THR A 60 5.76 18.88 -1.84
CA THR A 60 6.64 19.04 -0.67
C THR A 60 6.17 20.13 0.30
N PRO A 61 6.32 19.96 1.63
CA PRO A 61 6.88 18.79 2.32
C PRO A 61 5.98 17.55 2.15
N VAL A 62 6.56 16.35 2.16
CA VAL A 62 5.80 15.10 1.92
C VAL A 62 4.72 14.89 2.98
N ALA A 63 3.65 14.16 2.65
CA ALA A 63 2.40 14.15 3.43
C ALA A 63 2.59 13.90 4.94
N TRP A 64 3.38 12.89 5.33
CA TRP A 64 3.61 12.53 6.74
C TRP A 64 4.40 13.57 7.55
N MET A 65 5.06 14.53 6.89
CA MET A 65 5.79 15.62 7.55
C MET A 65 4.89 16.84 7.84
N ARG A 66 3.66 16.86 7.29
CA ARG A 66 2.72 17.97 7.47
C ARG A 66 1.98 17.89 8.80
N ASP A 67 1.76 16.67 9.30
CA ASP A 67 1.11 16.42 10.57
C ASP A 67 1.64 15.14 11.24
N MET A 68 1.67 15.14 12.57
CA MET A 68 2.18 14.06 13.40
C MET A 68 1.25 12.83 13.42
N GLN A 69 -0.02 12.98 13.01
CA GLN A 69 -1.02 11.91 13.07
C GLN A 69 -0.58 10.62 12.35
N THR A 70 -0.02 10.72 11.13
CA THR A 70 0.48 9.55 10.38
C THR A 70 1.58 8.83 11.15
N CYS A 71 2.51 9.57 11.75
CA CYS A 71 3.61 9.02 12.54
C CYS A 71 3.09 8.30 13.79
N LEU A 72 2.12 8.87 14.49
CA LEU A 72 1.48 8.25 15.66
C LEU A 72 0.73 6.97 15.27
N ILE A 73 -0.03 6.99 14.17
CA ILE A 73 -0.74 5.80 13.67
C ILE A 73 0.25 4.65 13.45
N ILE A 74 1.38 4.92 12.79
CA ILE A 74 2.41 3.90 12.53
C ILE A 74 3.00 3.39 13.83
N LEU A 75 3.38 4.28 14.75
CA LEU A 75 3.96 3.92 16.05
C LEU A 75 3.03 3.00 16.83
N PHE A 76 1.78 3.41 17.05
CA PHE A 76 0.81 2.63 17.81
C PHE A 76 0.47 1.31 17.12
N THR A 77 0.35 1.32 15.78
CA THR A 77 0.10 0.09 15.01
C THR A 77 1.26 -0.89 15.13
N ALA A 78 2.50 -0.42 15.05
CA ALA A 78 3.69 -1.26 15.18
C ALA A 78 3.81 -1.83 16.60
N LEU A 79 3.62 -1.01 17.64
CA LEU A 79 3.64 -1.43 19.04
C LEU A 79 2.55 -2.49 19.33
N ALA A 80 1.33 -2.24 18.88
CA ALA A 80 0.22 -3.19 19.01
C ALA A 80 0.56 -4.50 18.29
N THR A 81 1.03 -4.43 17.04
CA THR A 81 1.39 -5.63 16.25
C THR A 81 2.50 -6.44 16.92
N MET A 82 3.51 -5.78 17.51
CA MET A 82 4.57 -6.45 18.28
C MET A 82 4.03 -7.18 19.51
N PHE A 83 3.07 -6.58 20.23
CA PHE A 83 2.47 -7.18 21.43
C PHE A 83 1.54 -8.36 21.10
N PHE A 84 0.71 -8.24 20.06
CA PHE A 84 -0.24 -9.28 19.66
C PHE A 84 0.41 -10.47 18.93
N LYS A 85 1.74 -10.45 18.72
CA LYS A 85 2.53 -11.53 18.10
C LYS A 85 2.19 -12.92 18.63
N THR A 86 2.01 -13.05 19.94
CA THR A 86 1.89 -14.33 20.66
C THR A 86 0.67 -15.14 20.22
N HIS A 87 -0.36 -14.50 19.65
CA HIS A 87 -1.56 -15.17 19.14
C HIS A 87 -1.50 -15.50 17.64
N VAL A 88 -0.49 -15.01 16.91
CA VAL A 88 -0.41 -15.12 15.44
C VAL A 88 0.62 -16.18 15.05
N GLN A 89 0.28 -17.46 15.27
CA GLN A 89 1.12 -18.60 14.87
C GLN A 89 1.30 -18.73 13.33
N LYS A 90 0.52 -17.99 12.52
CA LYS A 90 0.53 -18.03 11.04
C LYS A 90 0.98 -16.71 10.38
N MET A 91 2.15 -16.19 10.77
CA MET A 91 2.67 -14.88 10.30
C MET A 91 2.73 -14.69 8.78
N LYS A 92 2.92 -15.77 8.00
CA LYS A 92 3.04 -15.69 6.53
C LYS A 92 1.74 -15.27 5.84
N ILE A 93 0.59 -15.74 6.34
CA ILE A 93 -0.72 -15.42 5.76
C ILE A 93 -1.10 -13.98 6.12
N THR A 94 -0.86 -13.58 7.37
CA THR A 94 -1.14 -12.24 7.88
C THR A 94 -0.38 -11.17 7.10
N LEU A 95 0.93 -11.36 6.90
CA LEU A 95 1.77 -10.46 6.09
C LEU A 95 1.17 -10.27 4.70
N PHE A 96 0.85 -11.37 4.02
CA PHE A 96 0.34 -11.32 2.65
C PHE A 96 -1.01 -10.58 2.53
N LEU A 97 -1.92 -10.79 3.48
CA LEU A 97 -3.22 -10.13 3.49
C LEU A 97 -3.07 -8.61 3.69
N PHE A 98 -2.33 -8.19 4.71
CA PHE A 98 -2.14 -6.76 4.97
C PHE A 98 -1.32 -6.06 3.88
N ASP A 99 -0.34 -6.75 3.30
CA ASP A 99 0.41 -6.25 2.14
C ASP A 99 -0.52 -6.05 0.93
N SER A 100 -1.36 -7.03 0.61
CA SER A 100 -2.30 -6.92 -0.53
C SER A 100 -3.38 -5.87 -0.30
N LEU A 101 -3.82 -5.68 0.95
CA LEU A 101 -4.80 -4.66 1.31
C LEU A 101 -4.19 -3.26 1.20
N GLY A 102 -3.01 -3.06 1.80
CA GLY A 102 -2.27 -1.80 1.72
C GLY A 102 -1.93 -1.43 0.26
N LEU A 103 -1.58 -2.42 -0.56
CA LEU A 103 -1.34 -2.25 -1.99
C LEU A 103 -2.56 -1.64 -2.71
N GLY A 104 -3.76 -2.20 -2.49
CA GLY A 104 -4.99 -1.68 -3.10
C GLY A 104 -5.34 -0.27 -2.62
N LEU A 105 -5.25 -0.05 -1.31
CA LEU A 105 -5.55 1.25 -0.69
C LEU A 105 -4.60 2.34 -1.21
N PHE A 106 -3.29 2.12 -1.16
CA PHE A 106 -2.32 3.13 -1.61
C PHE A 106 -2.26 3.30 -3.13
N THR A 107 -2.58 2.27 -3.90
CA THR A 107 -2.79 2.46 -5.35
C THR A 107 -3.90 3.47 -5.61
N MET A 108 -5.02 3.36 -4.87
CA MET A 108 -6.12 4.32 -4.97
C MET A 108 -5.74 5.71 -4.50
N VAL A 109 -5.01 5.85 -3.38
CA VAL A 109 -4.52 7.16 -2.92
C VAL A 109 -3.63 7.80 -3.99
N GLY A 110 -2.69 7.05 -4.57
CA GLY A 110 -1.79 7.57 -5.60
C GLY A 110 -2.50 7.95 -6.90
N LEU A 111 -3.50 7.17 -7.33
CA LEU A 111 -4.37 7.51 -8.46
C LEU A 111 -5.08 8.85 -8.24
N LEU A 112 -5.75 9.00 -7.10
CA LEU A 112 -6.50 10.21 -6.77
C LEU A 112 -5.57 11.42 -6.65
N LYS A 113 -4.36 11.23 -6.11
CA LYS A 113 -3.35 12.30 -6.02
C LYS A 113 -2.90 12.75 -7.41
N GLY A 114 -2.63 11.81 -8.33
CA GLY A 114 -2.27 12.14 -9.70
C GLY A 114 -3.38 12.91 -10.43
N ILE A 115 -4.64 12.52 -10.22
CA ILE A 115 -5.81 13.22 -10.78
C ILE A 115 -5.91 14.64 -10.22
N ALA A 116 -5.71 14.81 -8.91
CA ALA A 116 -5.74 16.13 -8.26
C ALA A 116 -4.62 17.06 -8.78
N PHE A 117 -3.51 16.50 -9.24
CA PHE A 117 -2.41 17.24 -9.90
C PHE A 117 -2.65 17.47 -11.40
N GLY A 118 -3.81 17.10 -11.94
CA GLY A 118 -4.15 17.28 -13.35
C GLY A 118 -3.34 16.41 -14.30
N LEU A 119 -2.76 15.30 -13.82
CA LEU A 119 -1.97 14.39 -14.64
C LEU A 119 -2.87 13.55 -15.57
N ASN A 120 -2.31 13.13 -16.70
CA ASN A 120 -3.00 12.26 -17.65
C ASN A 120 -3.33 10.88 -17.00
N PRO A 121 -4.47 10.23 -17.35
CA PRO A 121 -4.84 8.92 -16.79
C PRO A 121 -3.74 7.87 -16.77
N GLY A 122 -2.92 7.75 -17.83
CA GLY A 122 -1.81 6.79 -17.86
C GLY A 122 -0.75 7.08 -16.79
N ILE A 123 -0.44 8.36 -16.57
CA ILE A 123 0.50 8.81 -15.53
C ILE A 123 -0.10 8.59 -14.14
N CYS A 124 -1.40 8.84 -13.95
CA CYS A 124 -2.09 8.54 -12.69
C CYS A 124 -2.00 7.05 -12.33
N ILE A 125 -2.15 6.15 -13.31
CA ILE A 125 -2.02 4.70 -13.09
C ILE A 125 -0.58 4.33 -12.69
N ALA A 126 0.42 4.89 -13.38
CA ALA A 126 1.82 4.69 -13.02
C ALA A 126 2.12 5.19 -11.60
N LEU A 127 1.65 6.40 -11.27
CA LEU A 127 1.84 7.01 -9.96
C LEU A 127 1.14 6.22 -8.84
N GLY A 128 -0.08 5.74 -9.08
CA GLY A 128 -0.81 4.83 -8.19
C GLY A 128 -0.03 3.54 -7.95
N THR A 129 0.47 2.92 -9.03
CA THR A 129 1.28 1.70 -8.94
C THR A 129 2.56 1.91 -8.13
N ILE A 130 3.25 3.03 -8.35
CA ILE A 130 4.44 3.43 -7.57
C ILE A 130 4.06 3.58 -6.09
N THR A 131 3.00 4.33 -5.80
CA THR A 131 2.54 4.59 -4.43
C THR A 131 2.24 3.30 -3.69
N GLY A 132 1.53 2.36 -4.33
CA GLY A 132 1.21 1.07 -3.76
C GLY A 132 2.44 0.17 -3.59
N CYS A 133 3.36 0.12 -4.57
CA CYS A 133 4.44 -0.86 -4.56
C CYS A 133 5.66 -0.44 -3.73
N PHE A 134 6.00 0.85 -3.69
CA PHE A 134 7.30 1.30 -3.20
C PHE A 134 7.49 1.11 -1.69
N GLY A 135 6.42 1.12 -0.90
CA GLY A 135 6.49 0.77 0.53
C GLY A 135 7.07 -0.64 0.73
N GLY A 136 6.52 -1.63 0.02
CA GLY A 136 7.03 -3.01 0.03
C GLY A 136 8.42 -3.16 -0.58
N ILE A 137 8.73 -2.41 -1.65
CA ILE A 137 10.06 -2.42 -2.29
C ILE A 137 11.14 -1.94 -1.33
N ILE A 138 10.93 -0.79 -0.67
CA ILE A 138 11.89 -0.21 0.28
C ILE A 138 12.09 -1.16 1.46
N ARG A 139 10.97 -1.67 2.02
CA ARG A 139 10.99 -2.69 3.10
C ARG A 139 11.86 -3.89 2.73
N ASP A 140 11.56 -4.52 1.61
CA ASP A 140 12.21 -5.77 1.21
C ASP A 140 13.70 -5.54 0.91
N THR A 141 14.04 -4.39 0.31
CA THR A 141 15.42 -3.99 0.01
C THR A 141 16.23 -3.77 1.29
N LEU A 142 15.69 -3.03 2.27
CA LEU A 142 16.34 -2.80 3.56
C LEU A 142 16.54 -4.09 4.37
N LEU A 143 15.66 -5.08 4.17
CA LEU A 143 15.78 -6.42 4.76
C LEU A 143 16.66 -7.38 3.94
N ASN A 144 17.36 -6.88 2.91
CA ASN A 144 18.21 -7.62 2.00
C ASN A 144 17.49 -8.81 1.33
N THR A 145 16.29 -8.55 0.81
CA THR A 145 15.47 -9.52 0.10
C THR A 145 15.03 -8.95 -1.24
N ILE A 146 15.04 -9.77 -2.29
CA ILE A 146 14.49 -9.35 -3.59
C ILE A 146 13.01 -9.03 -3.39
N PRO A 147 12.56 -7.79 -3.67
CA PRO A 147 11.19 -7.35 -3.43
C PRO A 147 10.11 -8.22 -4.06
N LEU A 148 8.95 -8.29 -3.41
CA LEU A 148 7.79 -9.06 -3.90
C LEU A 148 7.39 -8.68 -5.32
N VAL A 149 7.50 -7.40 -5.69
CA VAL A 149 7.24 -6.90 -7.04
C VAL A 149 8.04 -7.64 -8.11
N PHE A 150 9.30 -7.99 -7.82
CA PHE A 150 10.20 -8.64 -8.77
C PHE A 150 10.13 -10.17 -8.71
N ARG A 151 9.48 -10.75 -7.69
CA ARG A 151 9.31 -12.21 -7.54
C ARG A 151 7.96 -12.73 -8.01
N ARG A 152 6.92 -11.89 -8.01
CA ARG A 152 5.52 -12.25 -8.26
C ARG A 152 4.93 -11.22 -9.22
N GLU A 153 4.75 -11.56 -10.50
CA GLU A 153 4.37 -10.53 -11.48
C GLU A 153 2.95 -9.98 -11.31
N ILE A 154 2.08 -10.65 -10.55
CA ILE A 154 0.71 -10.17 -10.21
C ILE A 154 0.73 -9.19 -9.02
N TYR A 155 1.77 -8.36 -8.92
CA TYR A 155 1.88 -7.32 -7.91
C TYR A 155 1.59 -5.95 -8.53
N ALA A 156 2.51 -5.46 -9.36
CA ALA A 156 2.35 -4.21 -10.08
C ALA A 156 1.21 -4.26 -11.11
N THR A 157 1.05 -5.40 -11.80
CA THR A 157 -0.03 -5.59 -12.79
C THR A 157 -1.42 -5.50 -12.16
N ALA A 158 -1.60 -5.97 -10.91
CA ALA A 158 -2.86 -5.81 -10.19
C ALA A 158 -3.20 -4.32 -9.97
N CYS A 159 -2.21 -3.50 -9.63
CA CYS A 159 -2.36 -2.06 -9.47
C CYS A 159 -2.73 -1.38 -10.81
N ILE A 160 -2.06 -1.78 -11.90
CA ILE A 160 -2.33 -1.27 -13.25
C ILE A 160 -3.76 -1.58 -13.67
N PHE A 161 -4.20 -2.84 -13.54
CA PHE A 161 -5.58 -3.22 -13.85
C PHE A 161 -6.60 -2.53 -12.93
N GLY A 162 -6.27 -2.34 -11.66
CA GLY A 162 -7.10 -1.56 -10.74
C GLY A 162 -7.26 -0.10 -11.19
N GLY A 163 -6.17 0.54 -11.64
CA GLY A 163 -6.23 1.89 -12.18
C GLY A 163 -7.04 1.99 -13.48
N LEU A 164 -6.90 1.02 -14.39
CA LEU A 164 -7.74 0.93 -15.58
C LEU A 164 -9.23 0.78 -15.21
N LEU A 165 -9.53 -0.10 -14.25
CA LEU A 165 -10.87 -0.29 -13.72
C LEU A 165 -11.43 1.01 -13.13
N TYR A 166 -10.62 1.77 -12.40
CA TYR A 166 -11.06 3.05 -11.84
C TYR A 166 -11.53 4.02 -12.93
N PHE A 167 -10.71 4.24 -13.97
CA PHE A 167 -11.07 5.15 -15.06
C PHE A 167 -12.28 4.65 -15.85
N LEU A 168 -12.44 3.33 -16.01
CA LEU A 168 -13.64 2.74 -16.62
C LEU A 168 -14.90 3.04 -15.77
N LEU A 169 -14.84 2.83 -14.46
CA LEU A 169 -15.96 3.12 -13.55
C LEU A 169 -16.35 4.60 -13.55
N VAL A 170 -15.35 5.49 -13.61
CA VAL A 170 -15.58 6.93 -13.74
C VAL A 170 -16.28 7.27 -15.06
N GLN A 171 -15.86 6.66 -16.18
CA GLN A 171 -16.54 6.85 -17.48
C GLN A 171 -17.98 6.35 -17.49
N LEU A 172 -18.27 5.30 -16.72
CA LEU A 172 -19.62 4.76 -16.53
C LEU A 172 -20.47 5.57 -15.54
N ASN A 173 -19.97 6.71 -15.04
CA ASN A 173 -20.63 7.56 -14.04
C ASN A 173 -21.00 6.80 -12.75
N VAL A 174 -20.19 5.82 -12.35
CA VAL A 174 -20.37 5.11 -11.08
C VAL A 174 -20.06 6.07 -9.92
N GLU A 175 -20.86 5.99 -8.86
CA GLU A 175 -20.72 6.81 -7.65
C GLU A 175 -19.31 6.69 -7.05
N SER A 176 -18.73 7.82 -6.62
CA SER A 176 -17.31 7.95 -6.31
C SER A 176 -16.84 7.02 -5.19
N VAL A 177 -17.65 6.84 -4.14
CA VAL A 177 -17.33 5.93 -3.03
C VAL A 177 -17.34 4.49 -3.51
N VAL A 178 -18.38 4.08 -4.23
CA VAL A 178 -18.48 2.73 -4.83
C VAL A 178 -17.32 2.45 -5.78
N ALA A 179 -16.94 3.40 -6.64
CA ALA A 179 -15.82 3.22 -7.57
C ALA A 179 -14.49 2.98 -6.85
N LYS A 180 -14.18 3.80 -5.83
CA LYS A 180 -12.96 3.67 -5.02
C LYS A 180 -12.90 2.31 -4.31
N LEU A 181 -13.98 1.93 -3.62
CA LEU A 181 -14.03 0.67 -2.87
C LEU A 181 -13.95 -0.54 -3.80
N SER A 182 -14.61 -0.48 -4.97
CA SER A 182 -14.57 -1.55 -5.98
C SER A 182 -13.15 -1.81 -6.47
N VAL A 183 -12.35 -0.76 -6.68
CA VAL A 183 -10.95 -0.91 -7.13
C VAL A 183 -10.06 -1.47 -6.03
N VAL A 184 -10.19 -1.00 -4.79
CA VAL A 184 -9.45 -1.58 -3.65
C VAL A 184 -9.78 -3.06 -3.50
N ALA A 185 -11.07 -3.41 -3.53
CA ALA A 185 -11.53 -4.78 -3.45
C ALA A 185 -11.01 -5.63 -4.62
N PHE A 186 -11.06 -5.10 -5.84
CA PHE A 186 -10.54 -5.77 -7.04
C PHE A 186 -9.05 -6.11 -6.90
N ILE A 187 -8.21 -5.12 -6.53
CA ILE A 187 -6.76 -5.34 -6.36
C ILE A 187 -6.52 -6.40 -5.27
N PHE A 188 -7.21 -6.28 -4.13
CA PHE A 188 -7.07 -7.22 -3.01
C PHE A 188 -7.47 -8.65 -3.39
N ILE A 189 -8.62 -8.83 -4.04
CA ILE A 189 -9.11 -10.14 -4.46
C ILE A 189 -8.18 -10.73 -5.53
N LEU A 190 -7.77 -9.94 -6.52
CA LEU A 190 -6.86 -10.39 -7.58
C LEU A 190 -5.54 -10.90 -6.99
N ARG A 191 -5.01 -10.22 -5.97
CA ARG A 191 -3.82 -10.65 -5.23
C ARG A 191 -4.07 -11.99 -4.51
N ILE A 192 -5.18 -12.13 -3.80
CA ILE A 192 -5.54 -13.38 -3.10
C ILE A 192 -5.63 -14.55 -4.09
N VAL A 193 -6.33 -14.35 -5.20
CA VAL A 193 -6.47 -15.34 -6.29
C VAL A 193 -5.09 -15.70 -6.84
N ALA A 194 -4.26 -14.72 -7.16
CA ALA A 194 -2.90 -14.93 -7.68
C ALA A 194 -2.05 -15.80 -6.75
N VAL A 195 -2.09 -15.54 -5.44
CA VAL A 195 -1.31 -16.34 -4.48
C VAL A 195 -1.91 -17.72 -4.23
N ARG A 196 -3.24 -17.84 -4.16
CA ARG A 196 -3.92 -19.12 -3.96
C ARG A 196 -3.70 -20.08 -5.12
N PHE A 197 -3.80 -19.59 -6.35
CA PHE A 197 -3.61 -20.37 -7.58
C PHE A 197 -2.17 -20.38 -8.10
N LYS A 198 -1.23 -19.76 -7.37
CA LYS A 198 0.19 -19.65 -7.75
C LYS A 198 0.40 -19.08 -9.17
N LEU A 199 -0.46 -18.16 -9.58
CA LEU A 199 -0.36 -17.51 -10.89
C LEU A 199 0.91 -16.63 -10.95
N SER A 200 1.65 -16.75 -12.04
CA SER A 200 2.83 -15.94 -12.39
C SER A 200 2.85 -15.72 -13.90
N LEU A 201 3.43 -14.60 -14.35
CA LEU A 201 3.81 -14.41 -15.75
C LEU A 201 5.00 -15.34 -16.10
N PRO A 202 5.26 -15.57 -17.39
CA PRO A 202 6.43 -16.33 -17.83
C PRO A 202 7.72 -15.62 -17.43
N LYS A 203 8.69 -16.40 -16.93
CA LYS A 203 10.04 -15.92 -16.64
C LYS A 203 10.88 -15.97 -17.90
N PHE A 204 11.78 -15.01 -18.07
CA PHE A 204 12.84 -15.13 -19.06
C PHE A 204 13.84 -16.20 -18.60
N GLU A 205 13.98 -17.27 -19.37
CA GLU A 205 15.05 -18.25 -19.23
C GLU A 205 16.18 -17.82 -20.19
N TYR A 206 17.37 -17.55 -19.65
CA TYR A 206 18.62 -17.39 -20.38
C TYR A 206 19.62 -18.42 -19.87
#